data_AF-A0A3B3SBX3-F1
#
_entry.id   AF-A0A3B3SBX3-F1
#
_cell.length_a   1.000
_cell.length_b   1.000
_cell.length_c   1.000
_cell.angle_alpha   90.00
_cell.angle_beta   90.00
_cell.angle_gamma   90.00
#
_symmetry.space_group_name_H-M   'P 1'
#
loop_
_entity.id
_entity.type
_entity.pdbx_description
1 polymer ?
#
loop_
_entity_poly.entity_id
_entity_poly.type
_entity_poly.pdbx_seq_one_letter_code
_entity_poly.pdbx_strand_id
1 'polypeptide(L)'
;CRESPGRKNVAFVDQHREAIVQRVSLIEPILDELHKQISEEKYDYICAAKTRRNKFRRLYEVLNCKKLKMLFFEAVKRKEPHLISELESYSKLQIIHSESKCC
;
A
#
# COMPACT_ATOMS: atom_id res chain seq x y z
N CYS A 1 11.43 25.07 -0.11
CA CYS A 1 11.65 23.78 0.58
C CYS A 1 11.22 22.65 -0.35
N ARG A 2 12.16 21.87 -0.90
CA ARG A 2 11.84 20.77 -1.82
C ARG A 2 11.31 19.61 -0.98
N GLU A 3 10.00 19.53 -0.82
CA GLU A 3 9.37 18.40 -0.14
C GLU A 3 9.86 17.11 -0.78
N SER A 4 10.58 16.28 -0.03
CA SER A 4 11.06 15.00 -0.54
C SER A 4 9.85 14.14 -0.88
N PRO A 5 9.64 13.74 -2.15
CA PRO A 5 8.43 13.02 -2.58
C PRO A 5 8.22 11.71 -1.81
N GLY A 6 9.30 11.14 -1.27
CA GLY A 6 9.25 9.94 -0.45
C GLY A 6 8.43 10.04 0.84
N ARG A 7 8.30 11.22 1.46
CA ARG A 7 7.57 11.33 2.74
C ARG A 7 6.06 11.20 2.55
N LYS A 8 5.52 11.75 1.45
CA LYS A 8 4.09 11.69 1.11
C LYS A 8 3.68 10.27 0.72
N ASN A 9 4.48 9.59 -0.10
CA ASN A 9 4.20 8.22 -0.54
C ASN A 9 4.17 7.23 0.64
N VAL A 10 5.10 7.37 1.59
CA VAL A 10 5.14 6.54 2.80
C VAL A 10 3.89 6.78 3.66
N ALA A 11 3.55 8.04 3.90
CA ALA A 11 2.37 8.40 4.69
C ALA A 11 1.08 7.86 4.06
N PHE A 12 0.96 7.92 2.73
CA PHE A 12 -0.18 7.37 2.00
C PHE A 12 -0.34 5.86 2.23
N VAL A 13 0.75 5.09 2.15
CA VAL A 13 0.71 3.62 2.35
C VAL A 13 0.31 3.26 3.77
N ASP A 14 0.77 4.00 4.78
CA ASP A 14 0.36 3.80 6.17
C ASP A 14 -1.11 4.20 6.39
N GLN A 15 -1.54 5.36 5.86
CA GLN A 15 -2.90 5.87 6.02
C GLN A 15 -3.95 5.01 5.32
N HIS A 16 -3.65 4.51 4.11
CA HIS A 16 -4.57 3.74 3.28
C HIS A 16 -4.36 2.23 3.38
N ARG A 17 -3.62 1.76 4.39
CA ARG A 17 -3.26 0.34 4.55
C ARG A 17 -4.45 -0.59 4.39
N GLU A 18 -5.54 -0.36 5.12
CA GLU A 18 -6.69 -1.26 5.07
C GLU A 18 -7.39 -1.27 3.71
N ALA A 19 -7.55 -0.09 3.10
CA ALA A 19 -8.19 0.04 1.81
C ALA A 19 -7.36 -0.62 0.70
N ILE A 20 -6.03 -0.48 0.75
CA ILE A 20 -5.10 -1.18 -0.14
C ILE A 20 -5.25 -2.70 0.04
N VAL A 21 -5.22 -3.22 1.26
CA VAL A 21 -5.36 -4.66 1.52
C VAL A 21 -6.71 -5.23 1.06
N GLN A 22 -7.78 -4.42 1.10
CA GLN A 22 -9.12 -4.85 0.69
C GLN A 22 -9.36 -4.75 -0.81
N ARG A 23 -8.86 -3.69 -1.47
CA ARG A 23 -9.16 -3.40 -2.87
C ARG A 23 -8.11 -3.93 -3.84
N VAL A 24 -6.82 -4.00 -3.44
CA VAL A 24 -5.77 -4.54 -4.32
C VAL A 24 -6.03 -6.01 -4.57
N SER A 25 -6.25 -6.34 -5.85
CA SER A 25 -6.42 -7.73 -6.27
C SER A 25 -5.11 -8.35 -6.76
N LEU A 26 -4.18 -7.52 -7.25
CA LEU A 26 -2.96 -7.93 -7.92
C LEU A 26 -1.74 -7.95 -6.99
N ILE A 27 -1.80 -8.72 -5.91
CA ILE A 27 -0.69 -8.80 -4.94
C ILE A 27 0.58 -9.42 -5.52
N GLU A 28 0.47 -10.43 -6.36
CA GLU A 28 1.62 -11.17 -6.90
C GLU A 28 2.54 -10.30 -7.76
N PRO A 29 2.04 -9.52 -8.74
CA PRO A 29 2.91 -8.64 -9.51
C PRO A 29 3.49 -7.48 -8.67
N ILE A 30 2.81 -7.05 -7.60
CA ILE A 30 3.36 -6.04 -6.67
C ILE A 30 4.49 -6.66 -5.84
N LEU A 31 4.31 -7.90 -5.39
CA LEU A 31 5.32 -8.64 -4.64
C LEU A 31 6.55 -8.96 -5.49
N ASP A 32 6.38 -9.27 -6.78
CA ASP A 32 7.47 -9.50 -7.72
C ASP A 32 8.36 -8.25 -7.91
N GLU A 33 7.76 -7.06 -7.97
CA GLU A 33 8.53 -5.81 -7.98
C GLU A 33 9.33 -5.60 -6.70
N LEU A 34 8.75 -5.97 -5.56
CA LEU A 34 9.40 -5.91 -4.26
C LEU A 34 10.46 -6.99 -4.08
N HIS A 35 10.34 -8.14 -4.75
CA HIS A 35 11.27 -9.26 -4.66
C HIS A 35 12.71 -8.82 -4.96
N LYS A 36 12.90 -7.91 -5.92
CA LYS A 36 14.21 -7.35 -6.25
C LYS A 36 14.86 -6.53 -5.12
N GLN A 37 14.11 -6.22 -4.06
CA GLN A 37 14.53 -5.35 -2.96
C GLN A 37 14.40 -6.02 -1.58
N ILE A 38 13.81 -7.21 -1.51
CA ILE A 38 13.74 -8.02 -0.28
C ILE A 38 14.50 -9.33 -0.49
N SER A 39 15.00 -9.92 0.60
CA SER A 39 15.64 -11.23 0.55
C SER A 39 14.63 -12.33 0.19
N GLU A 40 15.11 -13.42 -0.43
CA GLU A 40 14.30 -14.57 -0.82
C GLU A 40 13.52 -15.17 0.36
N GLU A 41 14.13 -15.24 1.56
CA GLU A 41 13.46 -15.69 2.79
C GLU A 41 12.21 -14.85 3.12
N LYS A 42 12.29 -13.52 2.97
CA LYS A 42 11.15 -12.63 3.22
C LYS A 42 10.09 -12.77 2.14
N TYR A 43 10.51 -12.98 0.91
CA TYR A 43 9.60 -13.24 -0.20
C TYR A 43 8.82 -14.55 0.02
N ASP A 44 9.51 -15.63 0.38
CA ASP A 44 8.89 -16.92 0.66
C ASP A 44 7.97 -16.84 1.88
N TYR A 45 8.37 -16.14 2.95
CA TYR A 45 7.51 -15.86 4.11
C TYR A 45 6.19 -15.21 3.68
N ILE A 46 6.20 -14.24 2.76
CA ILE A 46 4.98 -13.61 2.26
C ILE A 46 4.20 -14.60 1.38
N CYS A 47 4.88 -15.31 0.47
CA CYS A 47 4.26 -16.24 -0.48
C CYS A 47 3.58 -17.43 0.21
N ALA A 48 4.16 -17.92 1.31
CA ALA A 48 3.65 -19.01 2.12
C ALA A 48 2.27 -18.73 2.76
N ALA A 49 1.78 -17.48 2.74
CA ALA A 49 0.43 -17.19 3.18
C ALA A 49 -0.61 -17.63 2.13
N LYS A 50 -1.55 -18.49 2.55
CA LYS A 50 -2.61 -19.04 1.69
C LYS A 50 -3.60 -18.00 1.15
N THR A 51 -3.91 -16.97 1.92
CA THR A 51 -4.93 -15.97 1.55
C THR A 51 -4.27 -14.65 1.17
N ARG A 52 -4.82 -13.96 0.16
CA ARG A 52 -4.35 -12.62 -0.27
C ARG A 52 -4.25 -11.64 0.90
N ARG A 53 -5.25 -11.64 1.78
CA ARG A 53 -5.27 -10.78 2.97
C ARG A 53 -4.11 -11.09 3.94
N ASN A 54 -3.78 -12.38 4.14
CA ASN A 54 -2.63 -12.75 4.98
C ASN A 54 -1.29 -12.45 4.31
N LYS A 55 -1.18 -12.64 2.98
CA LYS A 55 0.01 -12.23 2.21
C LYS A 55 0.26 -10.73 2.42
N PHE A 56 -0.79 -9.90 2.36
CA PHE A 56 -0.66 -8.47 2.65
C PHE A 56 -0.25 -8.18 4.09
N ARG A 57 -0.81 -8.87 5.09
CA ARG A 57 -0.39 -8.70 6.49
C ARG A 57 1.12 -8.94 6.64
N ARG A 58 1.62 -10.04 6.09
CA ARG A 58 3.05 -10.39 6.08
C ARG A 58 3.90 -9.40 5.30
N LEU A 59 3.41 -8.94 4.15
CA LEU A 59 4.09 -7.92 3.37
C LEU A 59 4.28 -6.64 4.19
N TYR A 60 3.24 -6.18 4.90
CA TYR A 60 3.35 -5.00 5.77
C TYR A 60 4.32 -5.19 6.95
N GLU A 61 4.48 -6.41 7.47
CA GLU A 61 5.52 -6.73 8.46
C GLU A 61 6.93 -6.57 7.86
N VAL A 62 7.09 -6.95 6.59
CA VAL A 62 8.35 -6.81 5.84
C VAL A 62 8.62 -5.36 5.42
N LEU A 63 7.58 -4.54 5.21
CA LEU A 63 7.68 -3.11 4.88
C LEU A 63 8.11 -2.24 6.08
N ASN A 64 9.22 -2.60 6.75
CA ASN A 64 9.74 -1.88 7.91
C ASN A 64 10.50 -0.59 7.55
N CYS A 65 10.95 -0.47 6.30
CA CYS A 65 11.79 0.64 5.82
C CYS A 65 11.01 1.60 4.94
N LYS A 66 11.30 2.91 5.07
CA LYS A 66 10.74 3.96 4.19
C LYS A 66 10.97 3.68 2.71
N LYS A 67 12.15 3.14 2.35
CA LYS A 67 12.48 2.75 0.97
C LYS A 67 11.53 1.70 0.42
N LEU A 68 11.23 0.65 1.20
CA LEU A 68 10.32 -0.41 0.77
C LEU A 68 8.88 0.10 0.66
N LYS A 69 8.42 0.94 1.60
CA LYS A 69 7.10 1.58 1.53
C LYS A 69 6.95 2.46 0.29
N MET A 70 7.99 3.22 -0.08
CA MET A 70 8.01 4.02 -1.32
C MET A 70 7.89 3.13 -2.56
N LEU A 71 8.70 2.07 -2.64
CA LEU A 71 8.66 1.13 -3.77
C LEU A 71 7.32 0.41 -3.89
N PHE A 72 6.75 0.01 -2.75
CA PHE A 72 5.42 -0.59 -2.72
C PHE A 72 4.37 0.38 -3.27
N PHE A 73 4.38 1.64 -2.84
CA PHE A 73 3.48 2.66 -3.39
C PHE A 73 3.64 2.79 -4.91
N GLU A 74 4.87 2.82 -5.41
CA GLU A 74 5.15 2.95 -6.84
C GLU A 74 4.67 1.73 -7.63
N ALA A 75 4.87 0.52 -7.10
CA ALA A 75 4.34 -0.72 -7.69
C ALA A 75 2.80 -0.72 -7.73
N VAL A 76 2.13 -0.36 -6.64
CA VAL A 76 0.66 -0.24 -6.61
C VAL A 76 0.20 0.81 -7.62
N LYS A 77 0.86 1.97 -7.68
CA LYS A 77 0.53 3.04 -8.64
C LYS A 77 0.70 2.59 -10.09
N ARG A 78 1.71 1.76 -10.37
CA ARG A 78 2.00 1.25 -11.72
C ARG A 78 1.01 0.18 -12.16
N LYS A 79 0.60 -0.71 -11.24
CA LYS A 79 -0.31 -1.82 -11.53
C LYS A 79 -1.78 -1.40 -11.47
N GLU A 80 -2.14 -0.59 -10.48
CA GLU A 80 -3.51 -0.16 -10.21
C GLU A 80 -3.56 1.37 -9.97
N PRO A 81 -3.25 2.20 -10.99
CA PRO A 81 -3.26 3.67 -10.86
C PRO A 81 -4.65 4.21 -10.50
N HIS A 82 -5.71 3.53 -10.97
CA HIS A 82 -7.09 3.86 -10.65
C HIS A 82 -7.36 3.72 -9.15
N LEU A 83 -6.79 2.72 -8.48
CA LEU A 83 -6.95 2.54 -7.05
C LEU A 83 -6.27 3.67 -6.27
N ILE A 84 -5.07 4.08 -6.67
CA ILE A 84 -4.40 5.22 -6.03
C ILE A 84 -5.23 6.50 -6.19
N SER A 85 -5.71 6.79 -7.41
CA SER A 85 -6.52 7.97 -7.67
C SER A 85 -7.83 7.96 -6.86
N GLU A 86 -8.48 6.80 -6.76
CA GLU A 86 -9.66 6.63 -5.91
C GLU A 86 -9.32 6.90 -4.44
N LEU A 87 -8.30 6.23 -3.89
CA LEU A 87 -7.91 6.35 -2.49
C LEU A 87 -7.47 7.78 -2.10
N GLU A 88 -6.77 8.48 -2.99
CA GLU A 88 -6.44 9.91 -2.83
C GLU A 88 -7.72 10.77 -2.78
N SER A 89 -8.69 10.47 -3.64
CA SER A 89 -9.99 11.15 -3.65
C SER A 89 -10.79 10.87 -2.36
N TYR A 90 -10.89 9.61 -1.93
CA TYR A 90 -11.57 9.25 -0.67
C TYR A 90 -10.92 9.86 0.57
N SER A 91 -9.59 9.98 0.59
CA SER A 91 -8.86 10.69 1.66
C SER A 91 -9.33 12.13 1.80
N LYS A 92 -9.58 12.78 0.65
CA LYS A 92 -10.11 14.14 0.57
C LYS A 92 -11.60 14.21 0.92
N LEU A 93 -12.36 13.15 0.64
CA LEU A 93 -13.81 13.06 0.92
C LEU A 93 -14.13 12.70 2.38
N GLN A 94 -13.22 12.08 3.14
CA GLN A 94 -13.40 11.89 4.59
C GLN A 94 -13.35 13.19 5.40
N ILE A 95 -12.87 14.29 4.81
CA ILE A 95 -12.98 15.63 5.40
C ILE A 95 -14.43 16.16 5.29
N ILE A 96 -15.20 15.71 4.29
CA ILE A 96 -16.55 16.23 4.01
C ILE A 96 -17.65 15.37 4.66
N HIS A 97 -17.40 14.09 4.94
CA HIS A 97 -18.40 13.20 5.52
C HIS A 97 -18.51 13.26 7.06
N SER A 98 -17.80 14.19 7.71
CA SER A 98 -17.95 14.43 9.15
C SER A 98 -19.13 15.37 9.48
N GLU A 99 -19.75 16.04 8.50
CA GLU A 99 -20.92 16.92 8.71
C GLU A 99 -22.26 16.31 8.26
N SER A 100 -22.38 14.98 8.18
CA SER A 100 -23.69 14.32 7.97
C SER A 100 -23.86 13.05 8.82
N LYS A 101 -23.30 13.08 10.02
CA LYS A 101 -23.76 12.26 11.14
C LYS A 101 -24.15 13.14 12.33
N CYS A 102 -25.07 14.05 12.11
CA CYS A 102 -26.03 14.41 13.14
C CYS A 102 -27.40 14.08 12.56
N CYS A 103 -28.01 13.02 13.10
CA CYS A 103 -29.47 12.97 13.18
C CYS A 103 -29.94 14.08 14.12
#